data_AF-A0A7S0UAS5-F1
#
_entry.id   AF-A0A7S0UAS5-F1
#
_cell.length_a   1.000
_cell.length_b   1.000
_cell.length_c   1.000
_cell.angle_alpha   90.00
_cell.angle_beta   90.00
_cell.angle_gamma   90.00
#
_symmetry.space_group_name_H-M   'P 1'
#
loop_
_entity.id
_entity.type
_entity.pdbx_description
1 polymer ?
#
loop_
_entity_poly.entity_id
_entity_poly.type
_entity_poly.pdbx_seq_one_letter_code
_entity_poly.pdbx_strand_id
1 'polypeptide(L)'
;AGVNGSLTMGKGSPLPPKCVVEPRQQMQINCEVYSLKPFVSPPPLSVSFVCDNKPCYLDIHLPVVASKFVEASPLTRPEFDAQWGKLLFSGDPAVVPSIDKWMNHATLKALLSNGIHLGLVEGEGDSECLGRGTFKGSEQEKTVLVLMVVNAEEKTVSVDVRSDSGELRTALLDQLKTLVAAKK
;
A
#
# COMPACT_ATOMS: atom_id res chain seq x y z
N ALA A 1 29.48 -15.32 11.23
CA ALA A 1 29.08 -16.55 11.94
C ALA A 1 27.68 -16.91 11.47
N GLY A 2 27.56 -17.89 10.56
CA GLY A 2 26.28 -18.29 9.97
C GLY A 2 25.59 -19.34 10.84
N VAL A 3 24.33 -19.09 11.19
CA VAL A 3 23.49 -20.06 11.90
C VAL A 3 22.80 -20.94 10.85
N ASN A 4 23.33 -22.15 10.66
CA ASN A 4 22.66 -23.20 9.91
C ASN A 4 21.56 -23.80 10.79
N GLY A 5 20.32 -23.34 10.60
CA GLY A 5 19.14 -23.99 11.16
C GLY A 5 18.77 -25.23 10.34
N SER A 6 19.16 -26.41 10.80
CA SER A 6 18.68 -27.68 10.26
C SER A 6 17.31 -28.00 10.88
N LEU A 7 16.25 -27.99 10.07
CA LEU A 7 14.93 -28.50 10.45
C LEU A 7 14.95 -30.02 10.31
N THR A 8 15.12 -30.73 11.42
CA THR A 8 14.89 -32.17 11.48
C THR A 8 13.39 -32.44 11.43
N MET A 9 12.93 -32.96 10.29
CA MET A 9 11.58 -33.46 10.11
C MET A 9 11.37 -34.68 11.00
N GLY A 10 10.51 -34.55 12.01
CA GLY A 10 10.05 -35.67 12.82
C GLY A 10 9.43 -36.75 11.94
N LYS A 11 9.79 -38.01 12.20
CA LYS A 11 9.17 -39.18 11.57
C LYS A 11 7.67 -39.19 11.87
N GLY A 12 6.82 -38.97 10.86
CA GLY A 12 5.42 -39.37 10.93
C GLY A 12 4.35 -38.33 10.60
N SER A 13 4.68 -37.13 10.09
CA SER A 13 3.64 -36.32 9.44
C SER A 13 3.32 -36.92 8.05
N PRO A 14 2.05 -37.24 7.73
CA PRO A 14 1.70 -37.63 6.38
C PRO A 14 2.16 -36.52 5.44
N LEU A 15 2.90 -36.91 4.39
CA LEU A 15 3.27 -35.99 3.32
C LEU A 15 2.00 -35.24 2.89
N PRO A 16 2.05 -33.90 2.72
CA PRO A 16 0.90 -33.18 2.22
C PRO A 16 0.43 -33.85 0.93
N PRO A 17 -0.89 -34.00 0.73
CA PRO A 17 -1.42 -34.69 -0.44
C PRO A 17 -0.78 -34.10 -1.69
N LYS A 18 -0.29 -34.97 -2.59
CA LYS A 18 0.28 -34.55 -3.87
C LYS A 18 -0.76 -33.71 -4.59
N CYS A 19 -0.51 -32.41 -4.66
CA CYS A 19 -1.34 -31.50 -5.43
C CYS A 19 -0.91 -31.60 -6.89
N VAL A 20 -1.74 -32.26 -7.72
CA VAL A 20 -1.52 -32.40 -9.15
C VAL A 20 -2.51 -31.51 -9.88
N VAL A 21 -1.99 -30.60 -10.70
CA VAL A 21 -2.80 -29.77 -11.59
C VAL A 21 -2.69 -30.35 -13.00
N GLU A 22 -3.78 -30.97 -13.47
CA GLU A 22 -3.80 -31.58 -14.80
C GLU A 22 -3.68 -30.52 -15.91
N PRO A 23 -3.19 -30.90 -17.11
CA PRO A 23 -3.14 -29.98 -18.24
C PRO A 23 -4.49 -29.31 -18.50
N ARG A 24 -4.47 -27.99 -18.70
CA ARG A 24 -5.67 -27.15 -18.93
C ARG A 24 -6.62 -27.06 -17.73
N GLN A 25 -6.20 -27.49 -16.54
CA GLN A 25 -6.91 -27.21 -15.30
C GLN A 25 -6.36 -25.94 -14.64
N GLN A 26 -7.19 -25.33 -13.80
CA GLN A 26 -6.82 -24.21 -12.96
C GLN A 26 -7.10 -24.58 -11.51
N MET A 27 -6.06 -24.47 -10.67
CA MET A 27 -6.22 -24.54 -9.23
C MET A 27 -6.36 -23.11 -8.68
N GLN A 28 -7.30 -22.92 -7.76
CA GLN A 28 -7.44 -21.69 -6.99
C GLN A 28 -7.01 -21.94 -5.54
N ILE A 29 -6.18 -21.04 -5.02
CA ILE A 29 -5.78 -21.02 -3.61
C ILE A 29 -6.36 -19.74 -3.01
N ASN A 30 -7.18 -19.90 -1.98
CA ASN A 30 -7.70 -18.76 -1.21
C ASN A 30 -6.72 -18.46 -0.08
N CYS A 31 -6.25 -17.22 -0.03
CA CYS A 31 -5.33 -16.74 1.00
C CYS A 31 -6.04 -15.72 1.88
N GLU A 32 -6.06 -15.97 3.18
CA GLU A 32 -6.43 -14.95 4.16
C GLU A 32 -5.19 -14.13 4.49
N VAL A 33 -5.32 -12.81 4.45
CA VAL A 33 -4.20 -11.90 4.70
C VAL A 33 -4.58 -10.96 5.83
N TYR A 34 -3.77 -10.99 6.88
CA TYR A 34 -3.90 -10.13 8.04
C TYR A 34 -2.64 -9.27 8.14
N SER A 35 -2.81 -7.98 8.39
CA SER A 35 -1.67 -7.11 8.67
C SER A 35 -1.49 -6.95 10.17
N LEU A 36 -0.30 -7.27 10.67
CA LEU A 36 0.04 -7.06 12.08
C LEU A 36 0.45 -5.60 12.33
N LYS A 37 1.27 -5.07 11.42
CA LYS A 37 1.86 -3.73 11.45
C LYS A 37 2.04 -3.19 10.03
N PRO A 38 2.22 -1.86 9.86
CA PRO A 38 2.53 -1.28 8.56
C PRO A 38 3.79 -1.89 7.92
N PHE A 39 3.77 -1.97 6.60
CA PHE A 39 4.83 -2.55 5.78
C PHE A 39 4.99 -1.75 4.48
N VAL A 40 6.21 -1.72 3.93
CA VAL A 40 6.54 -0.98 2.70
C VAL A 40 6.49 -1.89 1.49
N SER A 41 7.18 -3.03 1.57
CA SER A 41 7.26 -3.97 0.45
C SER A 41 6.10 -4.95 0.47
N PRO A 42 5.47 -5.23 -0.69
CA PRO A 42 4.46 -6.27 -0.76
C PRO A 42 5.05 -7.65 -0.40
N PRO A 43 4.26 -8.55 0.19
CA PRO A 43 4.75 -9.86 0.60
C PRO A 43 5.08 -10.74 -0.62
N PRO A 44 6.23 -11.43 -0.62
CA PRO A 44 6.59 -12.37 -1.67
C PRO A 44 5.77 -13.67 -1.56
N LEU A 45 5.48 -14.28 -2.70
CA LEU A 45 4.94 -15.63 -2.83
C LEU A 45 5.85 -16.42 -3.77
N SER A 46 6.39 -17.52 -3.25
CA SER A 46 7.20 -18.47 -4.01
C SER A 46 6.36 -19.73 -4.29
N VAL A 47 6.27 -20.11 -5.56
CA VAL A 47 5.60 -21.33 -6.02
C VAL A 47 6.65 -22.26 -6.61
N SER A 48 6.78 -23.45 -6.01
CA SER A 48 7.63 -24.52 -6.54
C SER A 48 6.75 -25.67 -7.05
N PHE A 49 7.07 -26.19 -8.23
CA PHE A 49 6.34 -27.29 -8.84
C PHE A 49 7.25 -28.12 -9.75
N VAL A 50 6.77 -29.28 -10.20
CA VAL A 50 7.48 -30.13 -11.15
C VAL A 50 6.67 -30.22 -12.44
N CYS A 51 7.30 -29.93 -13.58
CA CYS A 51 6.72 -30.09 -14.91
C CYS A 51 7.66 -30.96 -15.74
N ASP A 52 7.15 -32.06 -16.32
CA ASP A 52 7.93 -33.02 -17.11
C ASP A 52 9.22 -33.49 -16.41
N ASN A 53 9.10 -33.87 -15.13
CA ASN A 53 10.21 -34.28 -14.25
C ASN A 53 11.30 -33.22 -14.03
N LYS A 54 11.04 -31.95 -14.39
CA LYS A 54 11.93 -30.82 -14.11
C LYS A 54 11.37 -29.95 -12.99
N PRO A 55 12.18 -29.56 -12.00
CA PRO A 55 11.75 -28.60 -11.00
C PRO A 55 11.63 -27.20 -11.61
N CYS A 56 10.55 -26.51 -11.28
CA CYS A 56 10.26 -25.15 -11.69
C CYS A 56 10.00 -24.30 -10.43
N TYR A 57 10.37 -23.03 -10.52
CA TYR A 57 10.22 -22.06 -9.44
C TYR A 57 9.68 -20.75 -10.02
N LEU A 58 8.75 -20.15 -9.30
CA LEU A 58 8.15 -18.87 -9.64
C LEU A 58 8.10 -18.01 -8.38
N ASP A 59 8.79 -16.87 -8.41
CA ASP A 59 8.75 -15.88 -7.34
C ASP A 59 7.96 -14.65 -7.82
N ILE A 60 6.88 -14.34 -7.12
CA ILE A 60 6.03 -13.18 -7.41
C ILE A 60 5.81 -12.36 -6.13
N HIS A 61 5.48 -11.08 -6.29
CA HIS A 61 5.02 -10.25 -5.19
C HIS A 61 3.50 -10.18 -5.22
N LEU A 62 2.86 -10.48 -4.09
CA LEU A 62 1.41 -10.35 -4.01
C LEU A 62 1.01 -8.86 -4.06
N PRO A 63 -0.11 -8.49 -4.68
CA PRO A 63 -0.59 -7.11 -4.74
C PRO A 63 -1.24 -6.66 -3.42
N VAL A 64 -0.64 -7.07 -2.30
CA VAL A 64 -1.05 -6.68 -0.94
C VAL A 64 -0.23 -5.46 -0.57
N VAL A 65 -0.89 -4.31 -0.49
CA VAL A 65 -0.28 -3.01 -0.19
C VAL A 65 -0.88 -2.42 1.09
N ALA A 66 -0.12 -1.60 1.80
CA ALA A 66 -0.52 -1.05 3.10
C ALA A 66 -1.87 -0.31 3.06
N SER A 67 -2.17 0.40 1.96
CA SER A 67 -3.45 1.11 1.77
C SER A 67 -4.68 0.20 1.81
N LYS A 68 -4.55 -1.11 1.56
CA LYS A 68 -5.67 -2.05 1.67
C LYS A 68 -6.12 -2.32 3.10
N PHE A 69 -5.29 -1.96 4.07
CA PHE A 69 -5.60 -2.05 5.50
C PHE A 69 -5.92 -0.68 6.10
N VAL A 70 -6.06 0.36 5.26
CA VAL A 70 -6.46 1.69 5.70
C VAL A 70 -7.97 1.82 5.57
N GLU A 71 -8.61 2.21 6.67
CA GLU A 71 -10.01 2.58 6.68
C GLU A 71 -10.16 4.09 6.56
N ALA A 72 -11.07 4.50 5.68
CA ALA A 72 -11.42 5.90 5.47
C ALA A 72 -12.04 6.48 6.75
N SER A 73 -11.50 7.62 7.20
CA SER A 73 -12.01 8.31 8.39
C SER A 73 -12.07 9.82 8.14
N PRO A 74 -13.13 10.31 7.47
CA PRO A 74 -13.25 11.72 7.10
C PRO A 74 -13.20 12.64 8.32
N LEU A 75 -12.77 13.88 8.11
CA LEU A 75 -12.71 14.92 9.13
C LEU A 75 -13.11 16.26 8.55
N THR A 76 -13.39 17.20 9.44
CA THR A 76 -13.44 18.61 9.10
C THR A 76 -12.04 19.20 8.94
N ARG A 77 -11.90 20.29 8.19
CA ARG A 77 -10.61 20.99 8.02
C ARG A 77 -9.93 21.38 9.34
N PRO A 78 -10.62 21.97 10.35
CA PRO A 78 -9.98 22.31 11.62
C PRO A 78 -9.41 21.09 12.37
N GLU A 79 -10.10 19.95 12.32
CA GLU A 79 -9.62 18.71 12.93
C GLU A 79 -8.39 18.17 12.20
N PHE A 80 -8.39 18.24 10.86
CA PHE A 80 -7.23 17.88 10.05
C PHE A 80 -6.02 18.73 10.43
N ASP A 81 -6.16 20.06 10.43
CA ASP A 81 -5.06 20.98 10.74
C ASP A 81 -4.51 20.75 12.17
N ALA A 82 -5.41 20.50 13.13
CA ALA A 82 -5.03 20.19 14.50
C ALA A 82 -4.28 18.86 14.66
N GLN A 83 -4.55 17.87 13.80
CA GLN A 83 -3.83 16.58 13.79
C GLN A 83 -2.55 16.65 12.96
N TRP A 84 -2.55 17.42 11.86
CA TRP A 84 -1.44 17.56 10.92
C TRP A 84 -0.14 18.03 11.59
N GLY A 85 -0.26 18.94 12.55
CA GLY A 85 0.87 19.44 13.35
C GLY A 85 1.36 18.48 14.44
N LYS A 86 0.62 17.41 14.76
CA LYS A 86 0.93 16.49 15.88
C LYS A 86 1.64 15.22 15.45
N LEU A 87 1.51 14.82 14.19
CA LEU A 87 2.09 13.57 13.70
C LEU A 87 3.62 13.63 13.65
N LEU A 88 4.26 12.62 14.23
CA LEU A 88 5.70 12.58 14.46
C LEU A 88 6.51 12.33 13.18
N PHE A 89 6.01 11.46 12.30
CA PHE A 89 6.69 11.17 11.04
C PHE A 89 6.14 12.06 9.94
N SER A 90 6.80 13.19 9.80
CA SER A 90 6.74 14.05 8.63
C SER A 90 8.07 13.98 7.88
N GLY A 91 8.06 14.39 6.62
CA GLY A 91 9.28 14.57 5.85
C GLY A 91 8.94 15.45 4.64
N ASP A 92 9.94 15.73 3.82
CA ASP A 92 9.71 16.64 2.69
C ASP A 92 8.61 16.10 1.76
N PRO A 93 7.70 16.98 1.32
CA PRO A 93 6.70 16.63 0.32
C PRO A 93 7.39 16.10 -0.94
N ALA A 94 6.85 15.04 -1.53
CA ALA A 94 7.32 14.55 -2.80
C ALA A 94 6.67 15.34 -3.94
N VAL A 95 7.49 15.98 -4.77
CA VAL A 95 7.02 16.64 -5.99
C VAL A 95 7.03 15.65 -7.14
N VAL A 96 5.87 15.38 -7.71
CA VAL A 96 5.68 14.39 -8.79
C VAL A 96 5.26 15.12 -10.07
N PRO A 97 5.98 14.96 -11.19
CA PRO A 97 5.59 15.54 -12.48
C PRO A 97 4.25 14.99 -12.99
N SER A 98 3.35 15.87 -13.43
CA SER A 98 2.08 15.55 -14.09
C SER A 98 2.22 15.88 -15.58
N ILE A 99 2.63 14.88 -16.37
CA ILE A 99 3.27 15.17 -17.66
C ILE A 99 2.27 15.38 -18.81
N ASP A 100 1.10 14.70 -18.79
CA ASP A 100 0.29 14.60 -20.02
C ASP A 100 -1.20 14.92 -19.88
N LYS A 101 -1.78 14.82 -18.67
CA LYS A 101 -3.17 15.23 -18.39
C LYS A 101 -3.20 16.08 -17.14
N TRP A 102 -3.72 17.30 -17.29
CA TRP A 102 -3.98 18.20 -16.18
C TRP A 102 -4.70 17.46 -15.05
N MET A 103 -4.01 17.26 -13.91
CA MET A 103 -4.66 16.70 -12.73
C MET A 103 -5.55 17.77 -12.12
N ASN A 104 -6.84 17.65 -12.37
CA ASN A 104 -7.83 18.46 -11.70
C ASN A 104 -8.10 17.93 -10.28
N HIS A 105 -8.76 18.76 -9.48
CA HIS A 105 -9.17 18.44 -8.11
C HIS A 105 -9.95 17.11 -8.01
N ALA A 106 -10.84 16.83 -8.97
CA ALA A 106 -11.61 15.58 -9.01
C ALA A 106 -10.71 14.33 -9.16
N THR A 107 -9.62 14.46 -9.93
CA THR A 107 -8.63 13.38 -10.10
C THR A 107 -7.88 13.13 -8.80
N LEU A 108 -7.46 14.18 -8.08
CA LEU A 108 -6.83 14.04 -6.77
C LEU A 108 -7.76 13.34 -5.77
N LYS A 109 -9.01 13.78 -5.69
CA LYS A 109 -10.03 13.15 -4.85
C LYS A 109 -10.18 11.67 -5.16
N ALA A 110 -10.26 11.30 -6.44
CA ALA A 110 -10.34 9.91 -6.86
C ALA A 110 -9.08 9.10 -6.51
N LEU A 111 -7.89 9.70 -6.57
CA LEU A 111 -6.65 9.05 -6.14
C LEU A 111 -6.66 8.75 -4.63
N LEU A 112 -7.09 9.71 -3.81
CA LEU A 112 -7.17 9.53 -2.36
C LEU A 112 -8.27 8.55 -1.97
N SER A 113 -9.50 8.72 -2.46
CA SER A 113 -10.64 7.91 -2.03
C SER A 113 -10.68 6.52 -2.66
N ASN A 114 -10.39 6.39 -3.96
CA ASN A 114 -10.47 5.11 -4.66
C ASN A 114 -9.11 4.41 -4.78
N GLY A 115 -8.02 5.18 -4.87
CA GLY A 115 -6.68 4.63 -5.04
C GLY A 115 -6.08 4.11 -3.74
N ILE A 116 -6.20 4.89 -2.65
CA ILE A 116 -5.63 4.55 -1.34
C ILE A 116 -6.65 4.53 -0.19
N HIS A 117 -7.95 4.57 -0.49
CA HIS A 117 -9.04 4.38 0.47
C HIS A 117 -9.06 5.35 1.66
N LEU A 118 -8.69 6.61 1.43
CA LEU A 118 -8.77 7.66 2.45
C LEU A 118 -10.14 8.36 2.44
N GLY A 119 -10.58 8.76 3.63
CA GLY A 119 -11.68 9.70 3.80
C GLY A 119 -11.21 11.09 3.41
N LEU A 120 -11.96 11.76 2.55
CA LEU A 120 -11.66 13.14 2.13
C LEU A 120 -12.00 14.11 3.26
N VAL A 121 -11.29 15.23 3.35
CA VAL A 121 -11.58 16.28 4.34
C VAL A 121 -12.56 17.27 3.72
N GLU A 122 -13.51 17.74 4.52
CA GLU A 122 -14.47 18.75 4.05
C GLU A 122 -13.87 20.16 4.10
N GLY A 123 -14.27 21.01 3.15
CA GLY A 123 -13.84 22.42 3.10
C GLY A 123 -12.49 22.67 2.42
N GLU A 124 -12.07 21.76 1.54
CA GLU A 124 -10.84 21.90 0.73
C GLU A 124 -11.00 22.96 -0.37
N GLY A 125 -9.93 23.72 -0.64
CA GLY A 125 -9.86 24.61 -1.80
C GLY A 125 -9.70 23.86 -3.12
N ASP A 126 -9.80 24.56 -4.25
CA ASP A 126 -9.74 23.90 -5.57
C ASP A 126 -8.35 23.37 -5.97
N SER A 127 -7.29 23.79 -5.28
CA SER A 127 -5.89 23.45 -5.58
C SER A 127 -5.29 22.39 -4.67
N GLU A 128 -5.96 22.03 -3.58
CA GLU A 128 -5.48 21.06 -2.61
C GLU A 128 -6.53 19.99 -2.34
N CYS A 129 -6.08 18.79 -2.01
CA CYS A 129 -6.93 17.70 -1.58
C CYS A 129 -6.30 17.02 -0.38
N LEU A 130 -7.10 16.78 0.65
CA LEU A 130 -6.67 16.23 1.91
C LEU A 130 -7.34 14.87 2.11
N GLY A 131 -6.58 13.96 2.70
CA GLY A 131 -7.06 12.62 3.00
C GLY A 131 -6.71 12.25 4.41
N ARG A 132 -7.60 11.53 5.07
CA ARG A 132 -7.32 10.84 6.32
C ARG A 132 -7.72 9.38 6.26
N GLY A 133 -6.90 8.54 6.87
CA GLY A 133 -7.26 7.18 7.14
C GLY A 133 -6.66 6.67 8.44
N THR A 134 -7.14 5.51 8.84
CA THR A 134 -6.61 4.76 9.97
C THR A 134 -6.21 3.38 9.47
N PHE A 135 -4.92 3.09 9.53
CA PHE A 135 -4.41 1.75 9.27
C PHE A 135 -4.84 0.83 10.41
N LYS A 136 -5.50 -0.27 10.06
CA LYS A 136 -5.98 -1.31 10.98
C LYS A 136 -5.04 -2.51 10.92
N GLY A 137 -4.06 -2.51 11.82
CA GLY A 137 -3.25 -3.70 12.12
C GLY A 137 -3.82 -4.44 13.32
N SER A 138 -3.58 -5.75 13.42
CA SER A 138 -4.04 -6.54 14.57
C SER A 138 -3.36 -6.15 15.89
N GLU A 139 -2.15 -5.60 15.83
CA GLU A 139 -1.40 -5.18 17.03
C GLU A 139 -1.55 -3.68 17.32
N GLN A 140 -1.80 -2.88 16.30
CA GLN A 140 -1.81 -1.43 16.43
C GLN A 140 -2.64 -0.75 15.33
N GLU A 141 -3.26 0.36 15.71
CA GLU A 141 -3.82 1.32 14.78
C GLU A 141 -2.84 2.46 14.56
N LYS A 142 -2.78 2.97 13.32
CA LYS A 142 -1.95 4.13 12.97
C LYS A 142 -2.74 5.14 12.17
N THR A 143 -2.66 6.40 12.55
CA THR A 143 -3.28 7.47 11.78
C THR A 143 -2.38 7.83 10.61
N VAL A 144 -3.00 8.10 9.46
CA VAL A 144 -2.32 8.70 8.31
C VAL A 144 -3.12 9.89 7.80
N LEU A 145 -2.41 10.95 7.50
CA LEU A 145 -2.91 12.15 6.85
C LEU A 145 -2.14 12.37 5.56
N VAL A 146 -2.84 12.81 4.52
CA VAL A 146 -2.26 13.11 3.21
C VAL A 146 -2.71 14.49 2.77
N LEU A 147 -1.78 15.25 2.20
CA LEU A 147 -2.02 16.52 1.52
C LEU A 147 -1.47 16.40 0.09
N MET A 148 -2.32 16.62 -0.89
CA MET A 148 -1.95 16.73 -2.29
C MET A 148 -2.22 18.15 -2.78
N VAL A 149 -1.23 18.81 -3.38
CA VAL A 149 -1.37 20.17 -3.93
C VAL A 149 -0.99 20.16 -5.40
N VAL A 150 -1.87 20.68 -6.26
CA VAL A 150 -1.57 20.86 -7.68
C VAL A 150 -0.86 22.19 -7.89
N ASN A 151 0.31 22.16 -8.52
CA ASN A 151 0.96 23.35 -9.05
C ASN A 151 0.72 23.44 -10.55
N ALA A 152 -0.07 24.45 -10.95
CA ALA A 152 -0.47 24.62 -12.34
C ALA A 152 0.62 25.07 -13.27
N GLU A 153 1.45 25.97 -12.77
CA GLU A 153 2.49 26.60 -13.55
C GLU A 153 3.61 25.60 -13.85
N GLU A 154 3.96 24.79 -12.87
CA GLU A 154 5.02 23.78 -12.98
C GLU A 154 4.52 22.43 -13.52
N LYS A 155 3.20 22.23 -13.62
CA LYS A 155 2.58 20.93 -13.93
C LYS A 155 3.08 19.82 -13.01
N THR A 156 3.14 20.11 -11.72
CA THR A 156 3.56 19.16 -10.69
C THR A 156 2.45 18.96 -9.66
N VAL A 157 2.50 17.82 -8.96
CA VAL A 157 1.70 17.61 -7.77
C VAL A 157 2.63 17.33 -6.61
N SER A 158 2.52 18.15 -5.57
CA SER A 158 3.20 17.96 -4.30
C SER A 158 2.37 17.01 -3.44
N VAL A 159 2.98 15.96 -2.92
CA VAL A 159 2.35 14.96 -2.07
C VAL A 159 3.08 14.92 -0.73
N ASP A 160 2.42 15.36 0.34
CA ASP A 160 2.89 15.18 1.72
C ASP A 160 2.06 14.10 2.41
N VAL A 161 2.74 13.18 3.08
CA VAL A 161 2.14 12.10 3.86
C VAL A 161 2.72 12.16 5.26
N ARG A 162 1.84 12.22 6.25
CA ARG A 162 2.20 12.21 7.67
C ARG A 162 1.52 11.06 8.37
N SER A 163 2.24 10.43 9.30
CA SER A 163 1.76 9.23 9.98
C SER A 163 2.40 9.06 11.35
N ASP A 164 1.79 8.22 12.18
CA ASP A 164 2.37 7.69 13.42
C ASP A 164 3.37 6.54 13.17
N SER A 165 3.58 6.15 11.91
CA SER A 165 4.54 5.13 11.47
C SER A 165 5.29 5.59 10.22
N GLY A 166 6.62 5.55 10.27
CA GLY A 166 7.49 5.85 9.13
C GLY A 166 7.33 4.87 7.97
N GLU A 167 7.06 3.60 8.26
CA GLU A 167 6.78 2.58 7.25
C GLU A 167 5.48 2.87 6.51
N LEU A 168 4.40 3.19 7.25
CA LEU A 168 3.12 3.55 6.63
C LEU A 168 3.25 4.79 5.77
N ARG A 169 3.97 5.81 6.25
CA ARG A 169 4.26 7.03 5.49
C ARG A 169 4.95 6.68 4.17
N THR A 170 6.04 5.90 4.25
CA THR A 170 6.85 5.54 3.07
C THR A 170 6.02 4.75 2.07
N ALA A 171 5.30 3.73 2.55
CA ALA A 171 4.47 2.87 1.72
C ALA A 171 3.39 3.66 0.95
N LEU A 172 2.64 4.53 1.64
CA LEU A 172 1.59 5.31 1.00
C LEU A 172 2.14 6.40 0.09
N LEU A 173 3.26 7.03 0.45
CA LEU A 173 3.93 8.03 -0.38
C LEU A 173 4.39 7.40 -1.71
N ASP A 174 5.03 6.22 -1.66
CA ASP A 174 5.51 5.53 -2.85
C ASP A 174 4.35 5.03 -3.73
N GLN A 175 3.26 4.56 -3.11
CA GLN A 175 2.04 4.21 -3.82
C GLN A 175 1.42 5.43 -4.51
N LEU A 176 1.30 6.57 -3.82
CA LEU A 176 0.76 7.80 -4.39
C LEU A 176 1.62 8.33 -5.53
N LYS A 177 2.95 8.33 -5.39
CA LYS A 177 3.87 8.69 -6.50
C LYS A 177 3.62 7.83 -7.73
N THR A 178 3.46 6.53 -7.54
CA THR A 178 3.19 5.57 -8.62
C THR A 178 1.84 5.85 -9.27
N LEU A 179 0.79 6.06 -8.47
CA LEU A 179 -0.55 6.37 -8.96
C LEU A 179 -0.59 7.69 -9.73
N VAL A 180 0.08 8.73 -9.23
CA VAL A 180 0.21 10.02 -9.91
C VAL A 180 0.97 9.87 -11.23
N ALA A 181 2.10 9.17 -11.22
CA ALA A 181 2.90 8.94 -12.42
C ALA A 181 2.19 8.08 -13.47
N ALA A 182 1.25 7.21 -13.07
CA ALA A 182 0.45 6.37 -13.95
C ALA A 182 -0.73 7.11 -14.62
N LYS A 183 -1.01 8.37 -14.23
CA LYS A 183 -2.03 9.22 -14.86
C LYS A 183 -1.52 10.05 -16.04
N LYS A 184 -0.26 9.84 -16.45
CA LYS A 184 0.27 10.25 -17.76
C LYS A 184 -0.56 9.58 -18.86
#